data_AF-A0A1D1YZS9-F1
#
_entry.id   AF-A0A1D1YZS9-F1
#
_cell.length_a   1.000
_cell.length_b   1.000
_cell.length_c   1.000
_cell.angle_alpha   90.00
_cell.angle_beta   90.00
_cell.angle_gamma   90.00
#
_symmetry.space_group_name_H-M   'P 1'
#
loop_
_entity.id
_entity.type
_entity.pdbx_description
1 polymer ?
#
loop_
_entity_poly.entity_id
_entity_poly.type
_entity_poly.pdbx_seq_one_letter_code
_entity_poly.pdbx_strand_id
1 'polypeptide(L)'
;MLEVGNGGMTYTEYRAHFSIWALMKAPLLIGCDVRNMTTETLDILSNEEVISVNQDPLGIQGRKISVAGENGCSQVWAGSLSKNRLVVAFWNRCSSTAIITTKWEILGFDPSITVSIRDLWKHKVLSENVTGSFQAEVDSHDCQMYILTPRVTHHAS
;
A
#
# COMPACT_ATOMS: atom_id res chain seq x y z
N MET A 1 8.49 14.26 9.69
CA MET A 1 9.44 14.15 8.57
C MET A 1 9.67 12.67 8.31
N LEU A 2 10.23 12.30 7.17
CA LEU A 2 10.57 10.90 6.89
C LEU A 2 11.86 10.54 7.63
N GLU A 3 11.82 9.45 8.40
CA GLU A 3 12.99 8.94 9.15
C GLU A 3 13.83 7.94 8.34
N VAL A 4 13.43 7.69 7.08
CA VAL A 4 14.08 6.72 6.18
C VAL A 4 15.57 7.06 6.03
N GLY A 5 16.43 6.12 6.43
CA GLY A 5 17.89 6.28 6.37
C GLY A 5 18.55 6.79 7.67
N ASN A 6 17.80 7.03 8.75
CA ASN A 6 18.36 7.49 10.03
C ASN A 6 18.86 6.36 10.97
N GLY A 7 18.79 5.09 10.56
CA GLY A 7 19.35 3.93 11.26
C GLY A 7 18.53 3.37 12.44
N GLY A 8 17.36 3.94 12.75
CA GLY A 8 16.51 3.51 13.88
C GLY A 8 15.45 2.46 13.55
N MET A 9 15.37 2.03 12.29
CA MET A 9 14.39 1.06 11.79
C MET A 9 15.02 0.11 10.78
N THR A 10 14.44 -1.07 10.64
CA THR A 10 14.77 -2.02 9.56
C THR A 10 14.25 -1.52 8.20
N TYR A 11 14.73 -2.15 7.12
CA TYR A 11 14.25 -1.84 5.76
C TYR A 11 12.72 -1.97 5.63
N THR A 12 12.14 -3.05 6.17
CA THR A 12 10.69 -3.30 6.11
C THR A 12 9.89 -2.30 6.93
N GLU A 13 10.40 -1.88 8.08
CA GLU A 13 9.79 -0.82 8.88
C GLU A 13 9.85 0.54 8.17
N TYR A 14 10.96 0.87 7.49
CA TYR A 14 11.05 2.07 6.65
C TYR A 14 10.10 2.02 5.46
N ARG A 15 9.97 0.86 4.83
CA ARG A 15 8.99 0.62 3.77
C ARG A 15 7.57 0.86 4.28
N ALA A 16 7.23 0.37 5.46
CA ALA A 16 5.94 0.60 6.10
C ALA A 16 5.70 2.08 6.42
N HIS A 17 6.69 2.74 7.02
CA HIS A 17 6.64 4.17 7.31
C HIS A 17 6.36 4.99 6.05
N PHE A 18 7.13 4.77 4.97
CA PHE A 18 6.96 5.49 3.71
C PHE A 18 5.61 5.20 3.04
N SER A 19 5.18 3.93 3.00
CA SER A 19 3.91 3.51 2.41
C SER A 19 2.72 4.19 3.08
N ILE A 20 2.68 4.20 4.41
CA ILE A 20 1.59 4.81 5.17
C ILE A 20 1.62 6.34 5.06
N TRP A 21 2.80 6.97 5.12
CA TRP A 21 2.94 8.42 4.86
C TRP A 21 2.40 8.81 3.48
N ALA A 22 2.78 8.05 2.45
CA ALA A 22 2.34 8.27 1.08
C ALA A 22 0.82 8.12 0.93
N LEU A 23 0.26 7.02 1.44
CA LEU A 23 -1.19 6.74 1.44
C LEU A 23 -1.98 7.82 2.19
N MET A 24 -1.44 8.34 3.28
CA MET A 24 -2.06 9.40 4.07
C MET A 24 -1.93 10.80 3.45
N LYS A 25 -1.32 10.94 2.27
CA LYS A 25 -1.06 12.23 1.60
C LYS A 25 -0.24 13.20 2.48
N ALA A 26 0.58 12.65 3.37
CA ALA A 26 1.45 13.46 4.20
C ALA A 26 2.59 14.06 3.36
N PRO A 27 3.16 15.22 3.74
CA PRO A 27 4.36 15.75 3.09
C PRO A 27 5.52 14.76 3.17
N LEU A 28 6.08 14.38 2.01
CA LEU A 28 7.24 13.50 1.89
C LEU A 28 8.55 14.29 2.01
N LEU A 29 8.81 14.84 3.19
CA LEU A 29 10.03 15.61 3.48
C LEU A 29 11.14 14.67 3.95
N ILE A 30 12.20 14.53 3.14
CA ILE A 30 13.37 13.72 3.44
C ILE A 30 14.12 14.31 4.63
N GLY A 31 14.34 13.51 5.67
CA GLY A 31 14.98 13.92 6.92
C GLY A 31 16.36 13.31 7.18
N CYS A 32 16.98 12.66 6.20
CA CYS A 32 18.28 11.98 6.34
C CYS A 32 19.42 12.67 5.56
N ASP A 33 20.67 12.23 5.73
CA ASP A 33 21.82 12.77 4.99
C ASP A 33 21.82 12.28 3.53
N VAL A 34 21.27 13.11 2.65
CA VAL A 34 21.17 12.82 1.21
C VAL A 34 22.51 12.66 0.50
N ARG A 35 23.64 13.09 1.11
CA ARG A 35 24.98 12.94 0.52
C ARG A 35 25.55 11.53 0.69
N ASN A 36 24.99 10.76 1.63
CA ASN A 36 25.49 9.44 2.00
C ASN A 36 24.32 8.48 2.30
N MET A 37 23.41 8.34 1.34
CA MET A 37 22.31 7.38 1.45
C MET A 37 22.76 5.99 1.00
N THR A 38 22.30 4.96 1.70
CA THR A 38 22.43 3.58 1.23
C THR A 38 21.53 3.36 0.01
N THR A 39 21.85 2.36 -0.81
CA THR A 39 20.99 1.96 -1.95
C THR A 39 19.57 1.65 -1.48
N GLU A 40 19.42 0.93 -0.37
CA GLU A 40 18.12 0.61 0.24
C GLU A 40 17.32 1.86 0.63
N THR A 41 17.98 2.88 1.19
CA THR A 41 17.34 4.16 1.55
C THR A 41 16.87 4.88 0.28
N LEU A 42 17.71 4.91 -0.74
CA LEU A 42 17.38 5.52 -2.02
C LEU A 42 16.20 4.79 -2.68
N ASP A 43 16.23 3.47 -2.74
CA ASP A 43 15.19 2.63 -3.33
C ASP A 43 13.81 2.91 -2.71
N ILE A 44 13.74 3.11 -1.38
CA ILE A 44 12.51 3.50 -0.70
C ILE A 44 12.08 4.91 -1.10
N LEU A 45 12.99 5.88 -0.99
CA LEU A 45 12.69 7.30 -1.21
C LEU A 45 12.42 7.66 -2.67
N SER A 46 12.90 6.85 -3.62
CA SER A 46 12.75 7.07 -5.06
C SER A 46 11.71 6.15 -5.71
N ASN A 47 10.92 5.40 -4.94
CA ASN A 47 9.87 4.55 -5.51
C ASN A 47 8.77 5.43 -6.15
N GLU A 48 8.84 5.58 -7.47
CA GLU A 48 7.93 6.44 -8.24
C GLU A 48 6.46 6.02 -8.13
N GLU A 49 6.17 4.74 -7.95
CA GLU A 49 4.80 4.25 -7.84
C GLU A 49 4.18 4.64 -6.50
N VAL A 50 4.92 4.50 -5.41
CA VAL A 50 4.46 4.93 -4.08
C VAL A 50 4.38 6.46 -4.00
N ILE A 51 5.34 7.17 -4.61
CA ILE A 51 5.27 8.63 -4.75
C ILE A 51 4.04 9.04 -5.56
N SER A 52 3.71 8.33 -6.64
CA SER A 52 2.52 8.62 -7.45
C SER A 52 1.23 8.46 -6.65
N VAL A 53 1.19 7.54 -5.68
CA VAL A 53 0.08 7.46 -4.74
C VAL A 53 0.01 8.72 -3.91
N ASN A 54 1.11 9.19 -3.32
CA ASN A 54 1.10 10.44 -2.54
C ASN A 54 0.67 11.65 -3.38
N GLN A 55 1.17 11.74 -4.61
CA GLN A 55 0.96 12.86 -5.54
C GLN A 55 -0.32 12.74 -6.40
N ASP A 56 -1.15 11.72 -6.18
CA ASP A 56 -2.37 11.56 -6.97
C ASP A 56 -3.29 12.78 -6.82
N PRO A 57 -3.80 13.35 -7.94
CA PRO A 57 -4.46 14.64 -7.96
C PRO A 57 -5.80 14.68 -7.24
N LEU A 58 -6.41 13.52 -6.91
CA LEU A 58 -7.61 13.53 -6.06
C LEU A 58 -7.30 14.01 -4.64
N GLY A 59 -6.06 13.87 -4.17
CA GLY A 59 -5.66 14.32 -2.83
C GLY A 59 -6.41 13.64 -1.68
N ILE A 60 -7.12 12.54 -1.94
CA ILE A 60 -7.92 11.85 -0.93
C ILE A 60 -7.00 11.06 0.00
N GLN A 61 -7.00 11.41 1.28
CA GLN A 61 -6.29 10.69 2.32
C GLN A 61 -6.85 9.27 2.47
N GLY A 62 -5.95 8.28 2.45
CA GLY A 62 -6.34 6.91 2.76
C GLY A 62 -6.62 6.72 4.25
N ARG A 63 -7.48 5.75 4.55
CA ARG A 63 -7.97 5.45 5.90
C ARG A 63 -7.81 3.98 6.22
N LYS A 64 -7.71 3.67 7.50
CA LYS A 64 -7.79 2.31 8.01
C LYS A 64 -9.22 1.80 7.84
N ILE A 65 -9.38 0.67 7.16
CA ILE A 65 -10.70 0.09 6.84
C ILE A 65 -10.95 -1.23 7.59
N SER A 66 -9.90 -1.93 8.01
CA SER A 66 -10.03 -3.16 8.77
C SER A 66 -8.83 -3.38 9.69
N VAL A 67 -9.09 -4.03 10.81
CA VAL A 67 -8.09 -4.44 11.80
C VAL A 67 -8.37 -5.87 12.25
N ALA A 68 -7.31 -6.64 12.45
CA ALA A 68 -7.35 -8.01 12.92
C ALA A 68 -6.09 -8.33 13.76
N GLY A 69 -6.08 -9.52 14.36
CA GLY A 69 -4.99 -9.96 15.24
C GLY A 69 -5.00 -9.29 16.60
N GLU A 70 -4.09 -9.72 17.46
CA GLU A 70 -3.96 -9.19 18.82
C GLU A 70 -3.69 -7.67 18.79
N ASN A 71 -4.44 -6.90 19.58
CA ASN A 71 -4.35 -5.45 19.62
C ASN A 71 -4.52 -4.73 18.26
N GLY A 72 -5.13 -5.40 17.27
CA GLY A 72 -5.31 -4.84 15.92
C GLY A 72 -4.00 -4.64 15.16
N CYS A 73 -3.02 -5.52 15.39
CA CYS A 73 -1.70 -5.44 14.78
C CYS A 73 -1.70 -5.68 13.27
N SER A 74 -2.63 -6.49 12.73
CA SER A 74 -2.83 -6.64 11.28
C SER A 74 -3.84 -5.62 10.78
N GLN A 75 -3.47 -4.80 9.80
CA GLN A 75 -4.29 -3.68 9.35
C GLN A 75 -4.43 -3.63 7.84
N VAL A 76 -5.61 -3.25 7.37
CA VAL A 76 -5.85 -2.88 5.98
C VAL A 76 -6.16 -1.39 5.93
N TRP A 77 -5.42 -0.67 5.10
CA TRP A 77 -5.62 0.74 4.78
C TRP A 77 -6.00 0.88 3.31
N ALA A 78 -6.87 1.82 2.98
CA ALA A 78 -7.25 2.09 1.60
C ALA A 78 -7.62 3.55 1.36
N GLY A 79 -7.42 4.01 0.11
CA GLY A 79 -7.79 5.36 -0.32
C GLY A 79 -8.09 5.40 -1.81
N SER A 80 -9.07 6.22 -2.20
CA SER A 80 -9.41 6.43 -3.61
C SER A 80 -8.32 7.23 -4.32
N LEU A 81 -8.03 6.82 -5.55
CA LEU A 81 -7.11 7.49 -6.46
C LEU A 81 -7.83 7.88 -7.75
N SER A 82 -7.22 8.80 -8.51
CA SER A 82 -7.70 9.18 -9.83
C SER A 82 -7.87 7.96 -10.76
N LYS A 83 -8.76 8.11 -11.75
CA LYS A 83 -9.08 7.07 -12.75
C LYS A 83 -9.72 5.81 -12.15
N ASN A 84 -10.56 5.99 -11.14
CA ASN A 84 -11.30 4.91 -10.47
C ASN A 84 -10.39 3.79 -9.91
N ARG A 85 -9.19 4.15 -9.47
CA ARG A 85 -8.24 3.23 -8.84
C ARG A 85 -8.36 3.35 -7.33
N LEU A 86 -7.93 2.31 -6.62
CA LEU A 86 -7.86 2.30 -5.17
C LEU A 86 -6.46 1.89 -4.74
N VAL A 87 -5.82 2.68 -3.87
CA VAL A 87 -4.64 2.19 -3.16
C VAL A 87 -5.09 1.35 -1.99
N VAL A 88 -4.44 0.20 -1.78
CA VAL A 88 -4.62 -0.64 -0.59
C VAL A 88 -3.26 -0.97 -0.01
N ALA A 89 -3.11 -0.82 1.31
CA ALA A 89 -1.91 -1.23 2.03
C ALA A 89 -2.27 -2.27 3.09
N PHE A 90 -1.57 -3.39 3.07
CA PHE A 90 -1.58 -4.39 4.14
C PHE A 90 -0.40 -4.09 5.04
N TRP A 91 -0.68 -3.68 6.27
CA TRP A 91 0.33 -3.33 7.25
C TRP A 91 0.28 -4.33 8.39
N ASN A 92 1.32 -5.15 8.49
CA ASN A 92 1.49 -6.08 9.59
C ASN A 92 2.37 -5.45 10.67
N ARG A 93 1.76 -5.04 11.77
CA ARG A 93 2.46 -4.55 12.97
C ARG A 93 2.65 -5.65 14.02
N CYS A 94 2.27 -6.89 13.71
CA CYS A 94 2.45 -8.02 14.60
C CYS A 94 3.91 -8.44 14.60
N SER A 95 4.35 -9.15 15.64
CA SER A 95 5.72 -9.65 15.78
C SER A 95 6.01 -10.90 14.94
N SER A 96 5.02 -11.44 14.23
CA SER A 96 5.14 -12.59 13.33
C SER A 96 4.48 -12.30 11.98
N THR A 97 4.88 -13.05 10.96
CA THR A 97 4.22 -13.06 9.65
C THR A 97 2.73 -13.34 9.79
N ALA A 98 1.91 -12.64 9.01
CA ALA A 98 0.46 -12.75 9.02
C ALA A 98 -0.10 -12.79 7.60
N ILE A 99 -1.19 -13.55 7.41
CA ILE A 99 -2.00 -13.47 6.19
C ILE A 99 -3.03 -12.37 6.41
N ILE A 100 -2.96 -11.31 5.60
CA ILE A 100 -3.90 -10.20 5.65
C ILE A 100 -4.82 -10.30 4.43
N THR A 101 -6.13 -10.25 4.68
CA THR A 101 -7.17 -10.41 3.65
C THR A 101 -8.06 -9.18 3.63
N THR A 102 -8.46 -8.75 2.43
CA THR A 102 -9.53 -7.77 2.22
C THR A 102 -10.57 -8.32 1.25
N LYS A 103 -11.84 -8.00 1.48
CA LYS A 103 -12.95 -8.35 0.60
C LYS A 103 -13.40 -7.12 -0.19
N TRP A 104 -13.91 -7.33 -1.40
CA TRP A 104 -14.43 -6.26 -2.26
C TRP A 104 -15.47 -5.38 -1.57
N GLU A 105 -16.40 -6.00 -0.82
CA GLU A 105 -17.44 -5.28 -0.08
C GLU A 105 -16.87 -4.24 0.90
N ILE A 106 -15.80 -4.58 1.62
CA ILE A 106 -15.15 -3.69 2.60
C ILE A 106 -14.45 -2.53 1.88
N LEU A 107 -13.97 -2.77 0.66
CA LEU A 107 -13.36 -1.76 -0.21
C LEU A 107 -14.39 -0.91 -0.97
N GLY A 108 -15.68 -1.22 -0.85
CA GLY A 108 -16.76 -0.53 -1.57
C GLY A 108 -16.92 -0.98 -3.03
N PHE A 109 -16.39 -2.15 -3.38
CA PHE A 109 -16.54 -2.78 -4.67
C PHE A 109 -17.71 -3.77 -4.67
N ASP A 110 -18.36 -3.94 -5.82
CA ASP A 110 -19.31 -5.03 -6.01
C ASP A 110 -18.55 -6.39 -6.03
N PRO A 111 -19.00 -7.42 -5.30
CA PRO A 111 -18.29 -8.70 -5.19
C PRO A 111 -18.00 -9.39 -6.53
N SER A 112 -18.83 -9.15 -7.55
CA SER A 112 -18.74 -9.77 -8.88
C SER A 112 -17.71 -9.11 -9.79
N ILE A 113 -17.23 -7.91 -9.45
CA ILE A 113 -16.30 -7.20 -10.31
C ILE A 113 -14.94 -7.88 -10.31
N THR A 114 -14.31 -7.78 -11.47
CA THR A 114 -12.94 -8.23 -11.66
C THR A 114 -12.00 -7.06 -11.42
N VAL A 115 -10.94 -7.28 -10.65
CA VAL A 115 -9.96 -6.25 -10.26
C VAL A 115 -8.56 -6.70 -10.65
N SER A 116 -7.80 -5.80 -11.28
CA SER A 116 -6.35 -5.95 -11.48
C SER A 116 -5.61 -5.47 -10.24
N ILE A 117 -4.60 -6.22 -9.82
CA ILE A 117 -3.81 -5.97 -8.61
C ILE A 117 -2.34 -5.80 -8.98
N ARG A 118 -1.81 -4.60 -8.74
CA ARG A 118 -0.39 -4.27 -8.91
C ARG A 118 0.27 -4.05 -7.57
N ASP A 119 1.38 -4.73 -7.31
CA ASP A 119 2.26 -4.52 -6.16
C ASP A 119 3.27 -3.42 -6.49
N LEU A 120 3.26 -2.34 -5.70
CA LEU A 120 4.05 -1.13 -5.95
C LEU A 120 5.50 -1.27 -5.48
N TRP A 121 5.78 -2.20 -4.57
CA TRP A 121 7.14 -2.47 -4.08
C TRP A 121 7.84 -3.51 -4.95
N LYS A 122 7.09 -4.43 -5.56
CA LYS A 122 7.62 -5.38 -6.55
C LYS A 122 7.55 -4.86 -7.99
N HIS A 123 6.95 -3.69 -8.21
CA HIS A 123 6.70 -3.09 -9.53
C HIS A 123 6.02 -4.06 -10.52
N LYS A 124 5.14 -4.91 -10.01
CA LYS A 124 4.61 -6.07 -10.74
C LYS A 124 3.11 -6.18 -10.62
N VAL A 125 2.45 -6.48 -11.73
CA VAL A 125 1.05 -6.94 -11.71
C VAL A 125 1.03 -8.38 -11.22
N LEU A 126 0.37 -8.61 -10.08
CA LEU A 126 0.28 -9.93 -9.45
C LEU A 126 -0.80 -10.78 -10.12
N SER A 127 -1.94 -10.17 -10.43
CA SER A 127 -3.05 -10.78 -11.14
C SER A 127 -3.88 -9.71 -11.81
N GLU A 128 -4.39 -10.03 -13.01
CA GLU A 128 -5.23 -9.11 -13.77
C GLU A 128 -6.73 -9.29 -13.49
N ASN A 129 -7.11 -10.45 -12.94
CA ASN A 129 -8.51 -10.86 -12.85
C ASN A 129 -8.83 -11.48 -11.48
N VAL A 130 -8.93 -10.66 -10.44
CA VAL A 130 -9.29 -11.10 -9.08
C VAL A 130 -10.74 -10.72 -8.75
N THR A 131 -11.48 -11.65 -8.15
CA THR A 131 -12.90 -11.49 -7.78
C THR A 131 -13.13 -11.82 -6.30
N GLY A 132 -14.12 -11.19 -5.66
CA GLY A 132 -14.50 -11.40 -4.27
C GLY A 132 -13.54 -10.87 -3.20
N SER A 133 -12.27 -11.25 -3.24
CA SER A 133 -11.29 -10.89 -2.21
C SER A 133 -9.84 -10.98 -2.69
N PHE A 134 -8.95 -10.35 -1.92
CA PHE A 134 -7.50 -10.44 -2.10
C PHE A 134 -6.83 -10.65 -0.76
N GLN A 135 -5.77 -11.46 -0.74
CA GLN A 135 -4.95 -11.71 0.44
C GLN A 135 -3.48 -11.81 0.07
N ALA A 136 -2.63 -11.49 1.05
CA ALA A 136 -1.20 -11.70 0.94
C ALA A 136 -0.62 -12.08 2.30
N GLU A 137 0.46 -12.85 2.24
CA GLU A 137 1.34 -13.07 3.39
C GLU A 137 2.27 -11.85 3.53
N VAL A 138 2.29 -11.26 4.72
CA VAL A 138 3.03 -10.05 5.04
C VAL A 138 3.91 -10.32 6.25
N ASP A 139 5.21 -10.11 6.09
CA ASP A 139 6.21 -10.33 7.13
C ASP A 139 5.96 -9.45 8.37
N SER A 140 6.58 -9.82 9.48
CA SER A 140 6.55 -9.03 10.72
C SER A 140 7.04 -7.59 10.47
N HIS A 141 6.29 -6.62 11.00
CA HIS A 141 6.56 -5.17 10.90
C HIS A 141 6.58 -4.61 9.46
N ASP A 142 6.13 -5.39 8.48
CA ASP A 142 6.19 -5.03 7.08
C ASP A 142 4.88 -4.42 6.55
N CYS A 143 4.98 -3.73 5.41
CA CYS A 143 3.85 -3.25 4.66
C CYS A 143 3.98 -3.55 3.17
N GLN A 144 2.96 -4.20 2.61
CA GLN A 144 2.80 -4.35 1.18
C GLN A 144 1.72 -3.39 0.69
N MET A 145 1.97 -2.75 -0.45
CA MET A 145 1.15 -1.68 -0.99
C MET A 145 0.78 -1.98 -2.42
N TYR A 146 -0.50 -1.83 -2.74
CA TYR A 146 -1.07 -2.23 -4.01
C TYR A 146 -1.92 -1.13 -4.63
N ILE A 147 -1.97 -1.10 -5.95
CA ILE A 147 -3.04 -0.44 -6.70
C ILE A 147 -4.02 -1.51 -7.18
N LEU A 148 -5.27 -1.34 -6.80
CA LEU A 148 -6.41 -2.10 -7.29
C LEU A 148 -7.11 -1.28 -8.36
N THR A 149 -7.30 -1.88 -9.53
CA THR A 149 -7.99 -1.26 -10.67
C THR A 149 -9.19 -2.12 -11.07
N PRO A 150 -10.42 -1.71 -10.72
CA PRO A 150 -11.64 -2.34 -11.22
C PRO A 150 -11.66 -2.37 -12.75
N ARG A 151 -11.90 -3.56 -13.31
CA ARG A 151 -12.15 -3.73 -14.73
C ARG A 151 -13.65 -3.62 -14.96
N VAL A 152 -14.06 -2.58 -15.68
CA VAL A 152 -15.45 -2.48 -16.14
C VAL A 152 -15.62 -3.51 -17.24
N THR A 153 -16.44 -4.55 -17.01
CA THR A 153 -16.91 -5.40 -18.08
C THR A 153 -17.82 -4.56 -18.96
N HIS A 154 -17.32 -4.11 -20.12
CA HIS A 154 -18.22 -3.64 -21.17
C HIS A 154 -19.06 -4.84 -21.61
N HIS A 155 -20.28 -4.95 -21.09
CA HIS A 155 -21.31 -5.70 -21.78
C HIS A 155 -21.59 -4.93 -23.08
N ALA A 156 -21.03 -5.43 -24.19
CA ALA A 156 -21.48 -5.04 -25.51
C ALA A 156 -22.99 -5.29 -25.56
N SER A 157 -23.76 -4.21 -25.68
CA SER A 157 -25.20 -4.27 -25.98
C SER A 157 -25.40 -4.55 -27.46
#